data_AF-A0A6P6YEL6-F1
#
_entry.id   AF-A0A6P6YEL6-F1
#
_cell.length_a   1.000
_cell.length_b   1.000
_cell.length_c   1.000
_cell.angle_alpha   90.00
_cell.angle_beta   90.00
_cell.angle_gamma   90.00
#
_symmetry.space_group_name_H-M   'P 1'
#
loop_
_entity.id
_entity.type
_entity.pdbx_description
1 polymer ?
#
loop_
_entity_poly.entity_id
_entity_poly.type
_entity_poly.pdbx_seq_one_letter_code
_entity_poly.pdbx_strand_id
1 'polypeptide(L)'
;MCLSNMKFIYVFYLILLITSEIRMDNELKMTATQKDQICESLKNNNSTQFNIIAIGTTSERILLITKDYYVYDVPIDSLDQAHDKLHLPTKPTPIHDKYPLLFNNPIFHQFRSFPSSSNAFIMNDGKNDWFFLSKRQGETMLKVYYNMDSSEVFTNLVPLVEKNEVLVSSDIPRHYYSVVRENNNLHMSIYRYDEDSDFKNISIIPTEGAKYSICYNPQNTKIMMEKGKQCRSGIPVHWPVLKGFVSGNKFYLFGHSSIYIFDEAVYNNQGKEYPVQKSVTILSSIVPIKKIQPEEIERKEN
;
A
#
# COMPACT_ATOMS: atom_id res chain seq x y z
N MET A 1 41.47 6.41 35.48
CA MET A 1 40.62 5.62 34.56
C MET A 1 39.30 6.36 34.37
N CYS A 2 39.14 7.13 33.28
CA CYS A 2 37.84 7.70 32.85
C CYS A 2 37.95 8.37 31.47
N LEU A 3 38.50 7.66 30.47
CA LEU A 3 38.72 8.21 29.12
C LEU A 3 38.12 7.35 27.98
N SER A 4 37.20 6.42 28.32
CA SER A 4 36.60 5.50 27.35
C SER A 4 35.18 5.86 26.88
N ASN A 5 34.48 6.77 27.56
CA ASN A 5 33.06 7.05 27.27
C ASN A 5 32.82 8.15 26.23
N MET A 6 33.75 9.11 26.05
CA MET A 6 33.54 10.19 25.06
C MET A 6 33.65 9.72 23.61
N LYS A 7 34.50 8.72 23.31
CA LYS A 7 34.60 8.16 21.94
C LYS A 7 33.34 7.42 21.53
N PHE A 8 32.68 6.72 22.47
CA PHE A 8 31.44 6.00 22.20
C PHE A 8 30.28 6.95 21.90
N ILE A 9 30.18 8.05 22.64
CA ILE A 9 29.15 9.08 22.41
C ILE A 9 29.37 9.74 21.03
N TYR A 10 30.61 10.05 20.67
CA TYR A 10 30.91 10.68 19.38
C TYR A 10 30.56 9.77 18.19
N VAL A 11 30.85 8.46 18.30
CA VAL A 11 30.48 7.48 17.27
C VAL A 11 28.96 7.34 17.17
N PHE A 12 28.23 7.34 18.29
CA PHE A 12 26.76 7.31 18.28
C PHE A 12 26.15 8.55 17.64
N TYR A 13 26.68 9.74 17.94
CA TYR A 13 26.27 10.99 17.29
C TYR A 13 26.59 10.99 15.81
N LEU A 14 27.73 10.46 15.40
CA LEU A 14 28.08 10.35 13.98
C LEU A 14 27.13 9.40 13.25
N ILE A 15 26.79 8.24 13.85
CA ILE A 15 25.82 7.30 13.29
C ILE A 15 24.42 7.94 13.21
N LEU A 16 23.99 8.68 14.25
CA LEU A 16 22.72 9.40 14.24
C LEU A 16 22.69 10.52 13.19
N LEU A 17 23.79 11.24 13.01
CA LEU A 17 23.91 12.28 11.97
C LEU A 17 23.88 11.68 10.57
N ILE A 18 24.67 10.63 10.32
CA ILE A 18 24.70 9.94 9.02
C ILE A 18 23.34 9.29 8.72
N THR A 19 22.69 8.66 9.69
CA THR A 19 21.34 8.08 9.49
C THR A 19 20.27 9.15 9.30
N SER A 20 20.41 10.33 9.93
CA SER A 20 19.52 11.48 9.70
C SER A 20 19.74 12.13 8.32
N GLU A 21 20.98 12.22 7.84
CA GLU A 21 21.30 12.72 6.50
C GLU A 21 20.81 11.76 5.41
N ILE A 22 21.00 10.44 5.57
CA ILE A 22 20.46 9.43 4.65
C ILE A 22 18.92 9.46 4.62
N ARG A 23 18.28 9.75 5.77
CA ARG A 23 16.82 9.92 5.85
C ARG A 23 16.35 11.18 5.11
N MET A 24 17.13 12.27 5.12
CA MET A 24 16.78 13.50 4.41
C MET A 24 17.09 13.45 2.90
N ASP A 25 18.11 12.71 2.46
CA ASP A 25 18.49 12.66 1.04
C ASP A 25 17.46 11.93 0.16
N ASN A 26 16.70 10.99 0.73
CA ASN A 26 15.59 10.34 0.02
C ASN A 26 14.32 11.21 -0.04
N GLU A 27 14.20 12.26 0.80
CA GLU A 27 13.15 13.28 0.71
C GLU A 27 13.57 14.43 -0.23
N LEU A 28 14.10 14.06 -1.39
CA LEU A 28 14.56 15.03 -2.38
C LEU A 28 13.37 15.86 -2.87
N LYS A 29 13.34 17.15 -2.49
CA LYS A 29 12.31 18.12 -2.91
C LYS A 29 12.18 18.14 -4.43
N MET A 30 11.12 17.51 -4.92
CA MET A 30 10.80 17.49 -6.34
C MET A 30 10.30 18.85 -6.82
N THR A 31 10.66 19.23 -8.05
CA THR A 31 10.10 20.43 -8.70
C THR A 31 8.64 20.19 -9.12
N ALA A 32 7.86 21.26 -9.31
CA ALA A 32 6.47 21.15 -9.77
C ALA A 32 6.34 20.35 -11.08
N THR A 33 7.25 20.54 -12.03
CA THR A 33 7.30 19.80 -13.29
C THR A 33 7.52 18.30 -13.08
N GLN A 34 8.40 17.90 -12.16
CA GLN A 34 8.64 16.49 -11.86
C GLN A 34 7.43 15.85 -11.16
N LYS A 35 6.68 16.65 -10.39
CA LYS A 35 5.45 16.23 -9.71
C LYS A 35 4.30 15.98 -10.69
N ASP A 36 4.13 16.85 -11.67
CA ASP A 36 3.14 16.67 -12.74
C ASP A 36 3.47 15.41 -13.56
N GLN A 37 4.76 15.19 -13.85
CA GLN A 37 5.23 13.98 -14.53
C GLN A 37 4.93 12.69 -13.75
N ILE A 38 5.04 12.70 -12.41
CA ILE A 38 4.65 11.54 -11.58
C ILE A 38 3.15 11.27 -11.72
N CYS A 39 2.31 12.29 -11.55
CA CYS A 39 0.86 12.14 -11.65
C CYS A 39 0.44 11.63 -13.04
N GLU A 40 1.06 12.17 -14.08
CA GLU A 40 0.84 11.71 -15.45
C GLU A 40 1.44 10.32 -15.71
N SER A 41 2.49 9.87 -15.00
CA SER A 41 3.00 8.49 -15.15
C SER A 41 2.10 7.43 -14.49
N LEU A 42 1.34 7.82 -13.46
CA LEU A 42 0.37 6.96 -12.78
C LEU A 42 -0.96 6.89 -13.53
N LYS A 43 -1.26 7.90 -14.33
CA LYS A 43 -2.29 7.84 -15.38
C LYS A 43 -1.67 7.10 -16.56
N ASN A 44 -2.30 6.04 -17.03
CA ASN A 44 -1.78 5.38 -18.21
C ASN A 44 -2.10 6.25 -19.43
N ASN A 45 -1.08 6.75 -20.14
CA ASN A 45 -1.22 7.69 -21.26
C ASN A 45 -2.14 7.20 -22.40
N ASN A 46 -2.47 5.91 -22.45
CA ASN A 46 -3.38 5.31 -23.44
C ASN A 46 -4.51 4.46 -22.81
N SER A 47 -4.69 4.42 -21.48
CA SER A 47 -5.69 3.55 -20.85
C SER A 47 -6.57 4.26 -19.82
N THR A 48 -7.83 3.82 -19.72
CA THR A 48 -8.82 4.30 -18.75
C THR A 48 -8.56 3.88 -17.30
N GLN A 49 -7.39 3.28 -17.02
CA GLN A 49 -7.03 2.66 -15.74
C GLN A 49 -5.71 3.18 -15.17
N PHE A 50 -5.59 3.21 -13.84
CA PHE A 50 -4.31 3.48 -13.17
C PHE A 50 -3.21 2.49 -13.57
N ASN A 51 -1.99 3.02 -13.70
CA ASN A 51 -0.78 2.27 -14.01
C ASN A 51 -0.19 1.60 -12.76
N ILE A 52 -0.91 0.65 -12.16
CA ILE A 52 -0.51 0.02 -10.88
C ILE A 52 -0.46 -1.50 -11.03
N ILE A 53 0.63 -2.12 -10.59
CA ILE A 53 0.78 -3.56 -10.33
C ILE A 53 0.36 -3.86 -8.88
N ALA A 54 0.95 -3.13 -7.92
CA ALA A 54 0.68 -3.29 -6.50
C ALA A 54 0.71 -1.95 -5.80
N ILE A 55 -0.12 -1.82 -4.77
CA ILE A 55 0.00 -0.74 -3.78
C ILE A 55 -0.33 -1.34 -2.42
N GLY A 56 0.44 -0.95 -1.41
CA GLY A 56 0.26 -1.47 -0.08
C GLY A 56 1.14 -0.79 0.94
N THR A 57 0.99 -1.23 2.17
CA THR A 57 1.70 -0.74 3.35
C THR A 57 2.71 -1.78 3.79
N THR A 58 3.87 -1.29 4.16
CA THR A 58 4.91 -2.00 4.89
C THR A 58 4.86 -1.54 6.36
N SER A 59 5.80 -2.02 7.17
CA SER A 59 5.96 -1.56 8.55
C SER A 59 6.13 -0.04 8.69
N GLU A 60 6.79 0.61 7.72
CA GLU A 60 7.17 2.03 7.81
C GLU A 60 6.69 2.89 6.63
N ARG A 61 6.25 2.28 5.52
CA ARG A 61 6.12 2.95 4.23
C ARG A 61 4.91 2.47 3.44
N ILE A 62 4.42 3.33 2.56
CA ILE A 62 3.50 2.99 1.48
C ILE A 62 4.33 2.75 0.22
N LEU A 63 4.17 1.58 -0.36
CA LEU A 63 4.80 1.21 -1.62
C LEU A 63 3.76 1.20 -2.73
N LEU A 64 4.08 1.83 -3.86
CA LEU A 64 3.32 1.72 -5.11
C LEU A 64 4.28 1.26 -6.21
N ILE A 65 3.94 0.14 -6.85
CA ILE A 65 4.69 -0.44 -7.97
C ILE A 65 3.85 -0.30 -9.24
N THR A 66 4.40 0.35 -10.27
CA THR A 66 3.70 0.58 -11.55
C THR A 66 3.86 -0.57 -12.55
N LYS A 67 3.07 -0.59 -13.62
CA LYS A 67 3.20 -1.61 -14.69
C LYS A 67 4.50 -1.48 -15.49
N ASP A 68 5.10 -0.29 -15.46
CA ASP A 68 6.41 -0.01 -16.04
C ASP A 68 7.56 -0.26 -15.05
N TYR A 69 7.27 -0.92 -13.92
CA TYR A 69 8.25 -1.36 -12.91
C TYR A 69 9.02 -0.22 -12.25
N TYR A 70 8.33 0.90 -11.98
CA TYR A 70 8.82 1.92 -11.05
C TYR A 70 8.21 1.70 -9.67
N VAL A 71 9.02 1.93 -8.63
CA VAL A 71 8.63 1.84 -7.24
C VAL A 71 8.62 3.24 -6.64
N TYR A 72 7.45 3.66 -6.19
CA TYR A 72 7.29 4.79 -5.29
C TYR A 72 7.35 4.24 -3.87
N ASP A 73 8.26 4.79 -3.07
CA ASP A 73 8.48 4.37 -1.70
C ASP A 73 8.34 5.58 -0.78
N VAL A 74 7.20 5.65 -0.11
CA VAL A 74 6.73 6.86 0.55
C VAL A 74 6.59 6.58 2.05
N PRO A 75 7.14 7.43 2.93
CA PRO A 75 6.92 7.31 4.36
C PRO A 75 5.42 7.23 4.70
N ILE A 76 5.02 6.32 5.59
CA ILE A 76 3.60 6.10 5.90
C ILE A 76 2.90 7.34 6.47
N ASP A 77 3.65 8.22 7.13
CA ASP A 77 3.21 9.51 7.68
C ASP A 77 3.03 10.61 6.61
N SER A 78 3.41 10.35 5.36
CA SER A 78 3.16 11.26 4.24
C SER A 78 1.70 11.28 3.76
N LEU A 79 0.84 10.42 4.33
CA LEU A 79 -0.61 10.52 4.12
C LEU A 79 -1.15 11.76 4.82
N ASP A 80 -1.72 12.68 4.04
CA ASP A 80 -2.51 13.77 4.61
C ASP A 80 -3.88 13.22 5.02
N GLN A 81 -3.91 12.63 6.21
CA GLN A 81 -5.11 12.05 6.81
C GLN A 81 -6.22 13.09 7.02
N ALA A 82 -5.84 14.36 7.19
CA ALA A 82 -6.78 15.47 7.42
C ALA A 82 -7.54 15.86 6.15
N HIS A 83 -6.93 15.70 4.97
CA HIS A 83 -7.55 16.08 3.69
C HIS A 83 -7.88 14.89 2.78
N ASP A 84 -7.65 13.66 3.24
CA ASP A 84 -7.93 12.42 2.49
C ASP A 84 -7.23 12.39 1.13
N LYS A 85 -5.92 12.70 1.16
CA LYS A 85 -5.09 12.78 -0.04
C LYS A 85 -3.90 11.83 0.08
N LEU A 86 -3.75 10.98 -0.94
CA LEU A 86 -2.51 10.25 -1.13
C LEU A 86 -1.48 11.19 -1.78
N HIS A 87 -0.40 11.42 -1.04
CA HIS A 87 0.77 12.15 -1.52
C HIS A 87 1.91 11.18 -1.78
N LEU A 88 2.53 11.32 -2.95
CA LEU A 88 3.73 10.55 -3.32
C LEU A 88 4.90 11.53 -3.48
N PRO A 89 5.52 11.99 -2.38
CA PRO A 89 6.55 13.02 -2.42
C PRO A 89 7.89 12.53 -2.97
N THR A 90 8.09 11.21 -3.05
CA THR A 90 9.35 10.59 -3.43
C THR A 90 9.46 10.38 -4.92
N LYS A 91 10.65 10.63 -5.48
CA LYS A 91 10.96 10.27 -6.87
C LYS A 91 10.88 8.74 -7.03
N PRO A 92 10.19 8.23 -8.06
CA PRO A 92 10.15 6.79 -8.29
C PRO A 92 11.53 6.24 -8.63
N THR A 93 11.82 5.05 -8.12
CA THR A 93 13.05 4.29 -8.41
C THR A 93 12.70 3.10 -9.29
N PRO A 94 13.45 2.82 -10.37
CA PRO A 94 13.27 1.59 -11.13
C PRO A 94 13.41 0.34 -10.24
N ILE A 95 12.59 -0.69 -10.46
CA ILE A 95 12.60 -1.89 -9.61
C ILE A 95 13.94 -2.64 -9.67
N HIS A 96 14.69 -2.52 -10.79
CA HIS A 96 16.00 -3.15 -10.93
C HIS A 96 17.06 -2.50 -10.04
N ASP A 97 16.92 -1.21 -9.74
CA ASP A 97 17.79 -0.51 -8.80
C ASP A 97 17.36 -0.78 -7.36
N LYS A 98 16.04 -0.72 -7.09
CA LYS A 98 15.52 -0.87 -5.72
C LYS A 98 15.56 -2.30 -5.21
N TYR A 99 15.19 -3.27 -6.05
CA TYR A 99 15.10 -4.70 -5.70
C TYR A 99 15.83 -5.57 -6.74
N PRO A 100 17.17 -5.48 -6.83
CA PRO A 100 17.95 -6.14 -7.88
C PRO A 100 17.84 -7.67 -7.86
N LEU A 101 17.77 -8.28 -6.68
CA LEU A 101 17.62 -9.75 -6.56
C LEU A 101 16.26 -10.23 -7.06
N LEU A 102 15.19 -9.47 -6.82
CA LEU A 102 13.89 -9.75 -7.41
C LEU A 102 13.94 -9.56 -8.94
N PHE A 103 14.52 -8.46 -9.42
CA PHE A 103 14.54 -8.15 -10.85
C PHE A 103 15.29 -9.20 -11.69
N ASN A 104 16.40 -9.71 -11.14
CA ASN A 104 17.24 -10.74 -11.76
C ASN A 104 16.70 -12.16 -11.56
N ASN A 105 15.65 -12.34 -10.75
CA ASN A 105 15.05 -13.65 -10.56
C ASN A 105 14.41 -14.14 -11.89
N PRO A 106 14.76 -15.34 -12.40
CA PRO A 106 14.25 -15.84 -13.67
C PRO A 106 12.73 -16.00 -13.71
N ILE A 107 12.10 -16.33 -12.58
CA ILE A 107 10.64 -16.47 -12.49
C ILE A 107 9.99 -15.09 -12.57
N PHE A 108 10.51 -14.10 -11.84
CA PHE A 108 10.02 -12.72 -11.92
C PHE A 108 10.19 -12.14 -13.34
N HIS A 109 11.27 -12.44 -14.05
CA HIS A 109 11.42 -12.08 -15.46
C HIS A 109 10.22 -12.56 -16.30
N GLN A 110 9.72 -13.78 -16.07
CA GLN A 110 8.54 -14.27 -16.78
C GLN A 110 7.24 -13.51 -16.43
N PHE A 111 7.13 -12.90 -15.24
CA PHE A 111 6.01 -12.01 -14.93
C PHE A 111 6.10 -10.72 -15.75
N ARG A 112 7.33 -10.21 -15.92
CA ARG A 112 7.59 -9.00 -16.72
C ARG A 112 7.31 -9.17 -18.19
N SER A 113 7.64 -10.33 -18.76
CA SER A 113 7.41 -10.61 -20.19
C SER A 113 5.94 -10.87 -20.55
N PHE A 114 5.09 -11.25 -19.58
CA PHE A 114 3.69 -11.62 -19.83
C PHE A 114 2.76 -11.03 -18.74
N PRO A 115 2.46 -9.72 -18.80
CA PRO A 115 1.81 -8.99 -17.71
C PRO A 115 0.30 -9.25 -17.54
N SER A 116 -0.33 -10.03 -18.43
CA SER A 116 -1.79 -9.97 -18.68
C SER A 116 -2.71 -10.54 -17.59
N SER A 117 -2.22 -11.01 -16.44
CA SER A 117 -3.07 -11.50 -15.33
C SER A 117 -2.31 -11.72 -14.01
N SER A 118 -1.39 -10.82 -13.65
CA SER A 118 -0.69 -10.95 -12.37
C SER A 118 -1.47 -10.30 -11.22
N ASN A 119 -1.74 -11.08 -10.18
CA ASN A 119 -2.18 -10.57 -8.89
C ASN A 119 -0.95 -10.27 -8.05
N ALA A 120 -0.82 -9.03 -7.62
CA ALA A 120 0.27 -8.58 -6.79
C ALA A 120 -0.23 -7.85 -5.54
N PHE A 121 0.48 -8.05 -4.44
CA PHE A 121 0.05 -7.66 -3.10
C PHE A 121 1.27 -7.41 -2.21
N ILE A 122 1.14 -6.51 -1.24
CA ILE A 122 2.19 -6.17 -0.26
C ILE A 122 1.60 -6.38 1.12
N MET A 123 2.39 -6.91 2.04
CA MET A 123 1.97 -7.07 3.44
C MET A 123 3.16 -7.23 4.37
N ASN A 124 3.00 -6.72 5.57
CA ASN A 124 3.88 -6.97 6.70
C ASN A 124 3.43 -8.22 7.47
N ASP A 125 4.32 -9.16 7.76
CA ASP A 125 4.00 -10.37 8.55
C ASP A 125 4.30 -10.24 10.06
N GLY A 126 4.65 -9.04 10.51
CA GLY A 126 5.09 -8.74 11.88
C GLY A 126 6.59 -8.87 12.10
N LYS A 127 7.33 -9.45 11.15
CA LYS A 127 8.79 -9.58 11.19
C LYS A 127 9.45 -8.98 9.95
N ASN A 128 8.86 -9.21 8.78
CA ASN A 128 9.34 -8.74 7.50
C ASN A 128 8.21 -8.18 6.64
N ASP A 129 8.61 -7.32 5.72
CA ASP A 129 7.78 -6.80 4.66
C ASP A 129 7.90 -7.65 3.40
N TRP A 130 6.76 -8.03 2.82
CA TRP A 130 6.71 -8.97 1.72
C TRP A 130 6.00 -8.40 0.51
N PHE A 131 6.55 -8.69 -0.68
CA PHE A 131 5.91 -8.44 -1.96
C PHE A 131 5.55 -9.77 -2.63
N PHE A 132 4.27 -9.96 -2.89
CA PHE A 132 3.69 -11.17 -3.47
C PHE A 132 3.31 -10.90 -4.93
N LEU A 133 3.67 -11.82 -5.81
CA LEU A 133 3.09 -11.90 -7.15
C LEU A 133 2.60 -13.30 -7.43
N SER A 134 1.50 -13.39 -8.16
CA SER A 134 0.97 -14.65 -8.64
C SER A 134 0.37 -14.49 -10.03
N LYS A 135 0.56 -15.47 -10.89
CA LYS A 135 -0.03 -15.49 -12.24
C LYS A 135 -0.46 -16.90 -12.60
N ARG A 136 -1.45 -16.99 -13.47
CA ARG A 136 -1.89 -18.26 -14.04
C ARG A 136 -0.83 -18.82 -15.00
N GLN A 137 -0.56 -20.11 -14.88
CA GLN A 137 0.30 -20.88 -15.77
C GLN A 137 -0.37 -22.23 -16.05
N GLY A 138 -1.20 -22.27 -17.11
CA GLY A 138 -2.03 -23.44 -17.42
C GLY A 138 -3.05 -23.73 -16.30
N GLU A 139 -2.94 -24.91 -15.69
CA GLU A 139 -3.74 -25.38 -14.54
C GLU A 139 -3.07 -25.11 -13.19
N THR A 140 -1.95 -24.37 -13.19
CA THR A 140 -1.23 -23.99 -11.97
C THR A 140 -1.22 -22.48 -11.80
N MET A 141 -0.95 -22.04 -10.57
CA MET A 141 -0.58 -20.67 -10.24
C MET A 141 0.90 -20.64 -9.88
N LEU A 142 1.66 -19.87 -10.67
CA LEU A 142 3.04 -19.54 -10.37
C LEU A 142 3.04 -18.40 -9.36
N LYS A 143 3.76 -18.54 -8.26
CA LYS A 143 3.86 -17.54 -7.19
C LYS A 143 5.31 -17.12 -6.96
N VAL A 144 5.51 -15.84 -6.71
CA VAL A 144 6.77 -15.23 -6.28
C VAL A 144 6.50 -14.51 -4.97
N TYR A 145 7.35 -14.77 -3.99
CA TYR A 145 7.35 -14.15 -2.68
C TYR A 145 8.70 -13.49 -2.50
N TYR A 146 8.72 -12.17 -2.37
CA TYR A 146 9.94 -11.42 -2.16
C TYR A 146 9.92 -10.83 -0.76
N ASN A 147 10.89 -11.21 0.07
CA ASN A 147 11.13 -10.57 1.35
C ASN A 147 11.93 -9.30 1.08
N MET A 148 11.36 -8.14 1.38
CA MET A 148 11.98 -6.85 1.09
C MET A 148 13.12 -6.53 2.05
N ASP A 149 13.12 -7.09 3.26
CA ASP A 149 14.14 -6.83 4.28
C ASP A 149 15.38 -7.70 4.10
N SER A 150 15.18 -9.00 3.85
CA SER A 150 16.28 -9.95 3.61
C SER A 150 16.68 -10.05 2.14
N SER A 151 15.88 -9.47 1.23
CA SER A 151 16.01 -9.62 -0.22
C SER A 151 15.96 -11.07 -0.74
N GLU A 152 15.41 -11.99 0.05
CA GLU A 152 15.20 -13.38 -0.37
C GLU A 152 14.01 -13.49 -1.34
N VAL A 153 14.15 -14.32 -2.36
CA VAL A 153 13.08 -14.62 -3.34
C VAL A 153 12.69 -16.09 -3.23
N PHE A 154 11.43 -16.37 -2.92
CA PHE A 154 10.84 -17.71 -2.95
C PHE A 154 9.87 -17.84 -4.10
N THR A 155 9.84 -19.01 -4.72
CA THR A 155 8.95 -19.28 -5.84
C THR A 155 8.27 -20.62 -5.63
N ASN A 156 6.97 -20.69 -5.91
CA ASN A 156 6.23 -21.94 -5.78
C ASN A 156 5.19 -22.08 -6.90
N LEU A 157 4.88 -23.33 -7.24
CA LEU A 157 3.84 -23.72 -8.18
C LEU A 157 2.75 -24.44 -7.40
N VAL A 158 1.55 -23.89 -7.41
CA VAL A 158 0.41 -24.47 -6.70
C VAL A 158 -0.75 -24.74 -7.66
N PRO A 159 -1.68 -25.65 -7.34
CA PRO A 159 -2.90 -25.83 -8.13
C PRO A 159 -3.66 -24.51 -8.29
N LEU A 160 -4.25 -24.30 -9.46
CA LEU A 160 -5.04 -23.11 -9.74
C LEU A 160 -6.29 -23.08 -8.85
N VAL A 161 -6.38 -22.02 -8.03
CA VAL A 161 -7.60 -21.65 -7.31
C VAL A 161 -8.01 -20.29 -7.85
N GLU A 162 -8.93 -20.26 -8.82
CA GLU A 162 -9.45 -19.00 -9.34
C GLU A 162 -10.38 -18.37 -8.32
N LYS A 163 -9.92 -17.27 -7.72
CA LYS A 163 -10.76 -16.32 -7.01
C LYS A 163 -10.58 -14.96 -7.66
N ASN A 164 -11.67 -14.38 -8.14
CA ASN A 164 -11.71 -13.00 -8.63
C ASN A 164 -11.70 -12.03 -7.43
N GLU A 165 -10.56 -12.01 -6.73
CA GLU A 165 -10.38 -11.36 -5.44
C GLU A 165 -9.26 -10.33 -5.54
N VAL A 166 -9.56 -9.11 -5.08
CA VAL A 166 -8.57 -8.04 -4.93
C VAL A 166 -8.13 -8.03 -3.48
N LEU A 167 -6.84 -8.28 -3.25
CA LEU A 167 -6.24 -8.15 -1.93
C LEU A 167 -5.93 -6.68 -1.64
N VAL A 168 -6.24 -6.26 -0.42
CA VAL A 168 -6.10 -4.89 0.08
C VAL A 168 -5.20 -4.92 1.30
N SER A 169 -4.06 -4.24 1.23
CA SER A 169 -3.03 -4.25 2.29
C SER A 169 -3.55 -3.63 3.57
N SER A 170 -2.96 -3.96 4.71
CA SER A 170 -3.18 -3.26 5.97
C SER A 170 -1.85 -2.86 6.60
N ASP A 171 -1.86 -1.74 7.31
CA ASP A 171 -0.78 -1.30 8.19
C ASP A 171 -0.71 -2.11 9.49
N ILE A 172 -1.68 -2.99 9.73
CA ILE A 172 -1.64 -3.95 10.83
C ILE A 172 -0.93 -5.23 10.37
N PRO A 173 0.15 -5.67 11.05
CA PRO A 173 0.87 -6.90 10.72
C PRO A 173 -0.03 -8.13 10.61
N ARG A 174 0.15 -8.94 9.56
CA ARG A 174 -0.58 -10.19 9.28
C ARG A 174 -2.08 -10.00 9.03
N HIS A 175 -2.51 -8.77 8.76
CA HIS A 175 -3.89 -8.46 8.42
C HIS A 175 -3.95 -7.99 6.99
N TYR A 176 -5.01 -8.40 6.30
CA TYR A 176 -5.34 -7.86 5.00
C TYR A 176 -6.82 -8.02 4.74
N TYR A 177 -7.33 -7.17 3.88
CA TYR A 177 -8.70 -7.25 3.43
C TYR A 177 -8.73 -7.88 2.05
N SER A 178 -9.89 -8.40 1.71
CA SER A 178 -10.17 -8.78 0.35
C SER A 178 -11.47 -8.20 -0.13
N VAL A 179 -11.48 -7.87 -1.41
CA VAL A 179 -12.62 -7.31 -2.10
C VAL A 179 -12.98 -8.22 -3.26
N VAL A 180 -14.19 -8.76 -3.24
CA VAL A 180 -14.68 -9.71 -4.25
C VAL A 180 -15.95 -9.16 -4.86
N ARG A 181 -16.07 -9.28 -6.18
CA ARG A 181 -17.32 -8.99 -6.89
C ARG A 181 -18.08 -10.29 -7.15
N GLU A 182 -19.27 -10.41 -6.56
CA GLU A 182 -20.18 -11.53 -6.75
C GLU A 182 -21.61 -11.02 -6.95
N ASN A 183 -22.32 -11.54 -7.95
CA ASN A 183 -23.73 -11.18 -8.21
C ASN A 183 -23.97 -9.65 -8.23
N ASN A 184 -23.09 -8.90 -8.90
CA ASN A 184 -23.08 -7.43 -8.95
C ASN A 184 -22.92 -6.70 -7.60
N ASN A 185 -22.64 -7.42 -6.51
CA ASN A 185 -22.34 -6.82 -5.20
C ASN A 185 -20.83 -6.79 -4.98
N LEU A 186 -20.36 -5.73 -4.33
CA LEU A 186 -18.99 -5.66 -3.82
C LEU A 186 -18.99 -6.18 -2.38
N HIS A 187 -18.22 -7.23 -2.15
CA HIS A 187 -18.06 -7.82 -0.83
C HIS A 187 -16.66 -7.57 -0.29
N MET A 188 -16.58 -7.33 1.01
CA MET A 188 -15.32 -7.22 1.73
C MET A 188 -15.22 -8.27 2.83
N SER A 189 -14.05 -8.88 2.94
CA SER A 189 -13.68 -9.79 4.02
C SER A 189 -12.37 -9.32 4.65
N ILE A 190 -12.16 -9.64 5.92
CA ILE A 190 -10.86 -9.50 6.59
C ILE A 190 -10.25 -10.88 6.75
N TYR A 191 -8.93 -10.96 6.60
CA TYR A 191 -8.16 -12.17 6.83
C TYR A 191 -7.01 -11.87 7.80
N ARG A 192 -6.71 -12.84 8.66
CA ARG A 192 -5.72 -12.73 9.74
C ARG A 192 -4.89 -14.02 9.81
N TYR A 193 -3.60 -13.91 10.12
CA TYR A 193 -2.73 -15.07 10.36
C TYR A 193 -2.21 -15.11 11.79
N ASP A 194 -2.03 -16.33 12.30
CA ASP A 194 -1.49 -16.60 13.64
C ASP A 194 0.03 -16.40 13.71
N GLU A 195 0.53 -16.16 14.92
CA GLU A 195 1.86 -15.59 15.18
C GLU A 195 3.06 -16.47 14.82
N ASP A 196 2.86 -17.79 14.78
CA ASP A 196 3.94 -18.78 14.65
C ASP A 196 4.11 -19.35 13.24
N SER A 197 3.36 -18.83 12.27
CA SER A 197 3.43 -19.34 10.91
C SER A 197 4.64 -18.75 10.17
N ASP A 198 5.62 -19.60 9.84
CA ASP A 198 6.68 -19.24 8.90
C ASP A 198 6.02 -18.91 7.55
N PHE A 199 6.10 -17.65 7.14
CA PHE A 199 5.43 -17.13 5.94
C PHE A 199 5.86 -17.87 4.67
N LYS A 200 7.03 -18.52 4.69
CA LYS A 200 7.53 -19.39 3.61
C LYS A 200 6.63 -20.63 3.38
N ASN A 201 5.88 -21.05 4.38
CA ASN A 201 5.04 -22.26 4.39
C ASN A 201 3.54 -21.99 4.57
N ILE A 202 3.10 -20.72 4.58
CA ILE A 202 1.68 -20.39 4.71
C ILE A 202 0.93 -20.85 3.46
N SER A 203 0.20 -21.95 3.64
CA SER A 203 -1.07 -22.14 2.95
C SER A 203 -1.92 -20.95 3.38
N ILE A 204 -2.31 -20.09 2.45
CA ILE A 204 -3.25 -18.99 2.69
C ILE A 204 -4.56 -19.66 3.14
N ILE A 205 -4.65 -20.01 4.43
CA ILE A 205 -5.83 -20.54 5.10
C ILE A 205 -6.41 -19.31 5.77
N PRO A 206 -7.25 -18.55 5.07
CA PRO A 206 -7.95 -17.45 5.69
C PRO A 206 -8.71 -17.98 6.91
N THR A 207 -8.51 -17.38 8.08
CA THR A 207 -9.60 -17.38 9.05
C THR A 207 -10.77 -16.70 8.35
N GLU A 208 -11.91 -17.39 8.22
CA GLU A 208 -13.12 -16.83 7.60
C GLU A 208 -13.55 -15.58 8.40
N GLY A 209 -13.05 -14.41 8.00
CA GLY A 209 -13.63 -13.15 8.37
C GLY A 209 -15.06 -13.08 7.84
N ALA A 210 -15.92 -12.37 8.55
CA ALA A 210 -17.27 -12.16 8.09
C ALA A 210 -17.26 -11.42 6.74
N LYS A 211 -17.92 -12.03 5.75
CA LYS A 211 -18.14 -11.41 4.44
C LYS A 211 -19.26 -10.39 4.52
N TYR A 212 -18.94 -9.14 4.19
CA TYR A 212 -19.89 -8.03 4.23
C TYR A 212 -20.12 -7.44 2.84
N SER A 213 -21.36 -7.16 2.49
CA SER A 213 -21.68 -6.36 1.31
C SER A 213 -21.44 -4.88 1.62
N ILE A 214 -20.83 -4.16 0.68
CA ILE A 214 -20.72 -2.70 0.74
C ILE A 214 -21.95 -2.10 0.05
N CYS A 215 -22.68 -1.28 0.80
CA CYS A 215 -23.98 -0.75 0.40
C CYS A 215 -23.97 0.77 0.53
N TYR A 216 -24.44 1.47 -0.50
CA TYR A 216 -24.79 2.88 -0.38
C TYR A 216 -26.08 3.04 0.42
N ASN A 217 -26.19 4.13 1.16
CA ASN A 217 -27.50 4.58 1.63
C ASN A 217 -28.41 4.93 0.43
N PRO A 218 -29.74 5.01 0.62
CA PRO A 218 -30.67 5.29 -0.48
C PRO A 218 -30.39 6.61 -1.23
N GLN A 219 -29.72 7.58 -0.58
CA GLN A 219 -29.33 8.87 -1.15
C GLN A 219 -27.98 8.81 -1.90
N ASN A 220 -27.27 7.67 -1.87
CA ASN A 220 -26.01 7.45 -2.56
C ASN A 220 -24.86 8.38 -2.11
N THR A 221 -24.89 8.84 -0.86
CA THR A 221 -23.92 9.80 -0.27
C THR A 221 -23.02 9.17 0.78
N LYS A 222 -23.46 8.07 1.40
CA LYS A 222 -22.74 7.35 2.44
C LYS A 222 -22.76 5.86 2.16
N ILE A 223 -21.82 5.14 2.75
CA ILE A 223 -21.77 3.68 2.69
C ILE A 223 -22.01 3.06 4.06
N MET A 224 -22.47 1.82 4.06
CA MET A 224 -22.54 0.95 5.22
C MET A 224 -22.11 -0.46 4.80
N MET A 225 -21.65 -1.25 5.76
CA MET A 225 -21.40 -2.67 5.55
C MET A 225 -22.47 -3.51 6.22
N GLU A 226 -22.98 -4.49 5.47
CA GLU A 226 -24.06 -5.36 5.91
C GLU A 226 -23.69 -6.84 5.77
N LYS A 227 -24.01 -7.63 6.79
CA LYS A 227 -23.81 -9.09 6.78
C LYS A 227 -24.81 -9.79 5.88
N GLY A 228 -24.28 -10.50 4.88
CA GLY A 228 -25.05 -11.35 3.98
C GLY A 228 -24.58 -11.24 2.53
N LYS A 229 -25.39 -11.80 1.63
CA LYS A 229 -25.10 -11.83 0.19
C LYS A 229 -25.53 -10.56 -0.54
N GLN A 230 -26.37 -9.72 0.06
CA GLN A 230 -26.98 -8.55 -0.59
C GLN A 230 -27.26 -7.45 0.44
N CYS A 231 -27.34 -6.21 -0.06
CA CYS A 231 -27.80 -5.06 0.71
C CYS A 231 -29.30 -5.19 1.03
N ARG A 232 -29.64 -5.10 2.32
CA ARG A 232 -31.01 -5.14 2.85
C ARG A 232 -31.63 -3.75 2.88
N SER A 233 -30.87 -2.75 3.34
CA SER A 233 -31.36 -1.36 3.52
C SER A 233 -30.79 -0.37 2.50
N GLY A 234 -29.81 -0.79 1.70
CA GLY A 234 -29.06 0.07 0.80
C GLY A 234 -28.98 -0.41 -0.65
N ILE A 235 -28.27 0.35 -1.46
CA ILE A 235 -28.01 0.06 -2.88
C ILE A 235 -26.62 -0.57 -3.00
N PRO A 236 -26.46 -1.73 -3.67
CA PRO A 236 -25.14 -2.34 -3.86
C PRO A 236 -24.12 -1.41 -4.50
N VAL A 237 -22.91 -1.40 -3.95
CA VAL A 237 -21.76 -0.70 -4.52
C VAL A 237 -21.17 -1.49 -5.69
N HIS A 238 -20.79 -0.79 -6.77
CA HIS A 238 -20.26 -1.39 -8.01
C HIS A 238 -18.86 -0.88 -8.40
N TRP A 239 -18.06 -0.43 -7.43
CA TRP A 239 -16.74 0.15 -7.72
C TRP A 239 -15.82 -0.85 -8.44
N PRO A 240 -15.13 -0.44 -9.51
CA PRO A 240 -14.20 -1.28 -10.26
C PRO A 240 -12.83 -1.32 -9.58
N VAL A 241 -12.78 -1.84 -8.35
CA VAL A 241 -11.58 -1.89 -7.51
C VAL A 241 -10.51 -2.77 -8.18
N LEU A 242 -9.29 -2.25 -8.26
CA LEU A 242 -8.10 -2.90 -8.82
C LEU A 242 -7.14 -3.34 -7.73
N LYS A 243 -6.88 -2.45 -6.76
CA LYS A 243 -5.97 -2.61 -5.62
C LYS A 243 -6.40 -1.69 -4.48
N GLY A 244 -5.80 -1.83 -3.31
CA GLY A 244 -5.98 -0.87 -2.24
C GLY A 244 -5.12 -1.17 -1.03
N PHE A 245 -5.18 -0.27 -0.07
CA PHE A 245 -4.55 -0.45 1.22
C PHE A 245 -5.36 0.23 2.31
N VAL A 246 -5.09 -0.15 3.56
CA VAL A 246 -5.57 0.49 4.77
C VAL A 246 -4.39 1.14 5.45
N SER A 247 -4.54 2.40 5.81
CA SER A 247 -3.57 3.10 6.64
C SER A 247 -4.26 4.17 7.46
N GLY A 248 -3.86 4.32 8.72
CA GLY A 248 -4.40 5.38 9.58
C GLY A 248 -5.92 5.27 9.78
N ASN A 249 -6.43 4.04 9.90
CA ASN A 249 -7.85 3.72 10.02
C ASN A 249 -8.72 4.13 8.81
N LYS A 250 -8.14 4.27 7.62
CA LYS A 250 -8.88 4.56 6.38
C LYS A 250 -8.55 3.57 5.28
N PHE A 251 -9.58 3.19 4.53
CA PHE A 251 -9.42 2.47 3.27
C PHE A 251 -9.07 3.43 2.14
N TYR A 252 -8.12 3.02 1.29
CA TYR A 252 -7.78 3.67 0.03
C TYR A 252 -7.91 2.64 -1.10
N LEU A 253 -9.09 2.57 -1.74
CA LEU A 253 -9.37 1.60 -2.79
C LEU A 253 -9.19 2.25 -4.18
N PHE A 254 -8.20 1.78 -4.93
CA PHE A 254 -7.92 2.23 -6.28
C PHE A 254 -8.82 1.49 -7.25
N GLY A 255 -9.80 2.20 -7.83
CA GLY A 255 -10.59 1.72 -8.96
C GLY A 255 -9.89 1.95 -10.29
N HIS A 256 -10.61 1.82 -11.41
CA HIS A 256 -10.06 2.16 -12.73
C HIS A 256 -9.56 3.61 -12.81
N SER A 257 -10.41 4.57 -12.45
CA SER A 257 -10.13 6.00 -12.61
C SER A 257 -10.41 6.82 -11.35
N SER A 258 -10.61 6.17 -10.21
CA SER A 258 -10.94 6.87 -8.97
C SER A 258 -10.41 6.11 -7.76
N ILE A 259 -10.12 6.85 -6.70
CA ILE A 259 -9.75 6.32 -5.39
C ILE A 259 -10.97 6.53 -4.49
N TYR A 260 -11.44 5.45 -3.88
CA TYR A 260 -12.52 5.46 -2.90
C TYR A 260 -11.89 5.46 -1.51
N ILE A 261 -12.20 6.49 -0.73
CA ILE A 261 -11.61 6.73 0.59
C ILE A 261 -12.73 6.80 1.62
N PHE A 262 -12.60 6.01 2.69
CA PHE A 262 -13.59 5.94 3.77
C PHE A 262 -12.97 5.30 5.02
N ASP A 263 -13.57 5.54 6.19
CA ASP A 263 -13.06 5.03 7.46
C ASP A 263 -13.17 3.50 7.55
N GLU A 264 -12.11 2.87 8.06
CA GLU A 264 -12.05 1.44 8.35
C GLU A 264 -13.12 1.00 9.36
N ALA A 265 -13.56 1.93 10.20
CA ALA A 265 -14.65 1.75 11.14
C ALA A 265 -15.95 1.25 10.49
N VAL A 266 -16.19 1.49 9.19
CA VAL A 266 -17.35 0.95 8.46
C VAL A 266 -17.39 -0.58 8.49
N TYR A 267 -16.24 -1.24 8.47
CA TYR A 267 -16.14 -2.71 8.51
C TYR A 267 -16.55 -3.25 9.89
N ASN A 268 -16.05 -2.60 10.94
CA ASN A 268 -16.26 -3.00 12.33
C ASN A 268 -17.66 -2.62 12.87
N ASN A 269 -18.32 -1.61 12.29
CA ASN A 269 -19.61 -1.09 12.74
C ASN A 269 -20.74 -1.39 11.74
N GLN A 270 -21.19 -2.65 11.73
CA GLN A 270 -22.26 -3.14 10.85
C GLN A 270 -23.50 -2.24 10.87
N GLY A 271 -24.02 -1.92 9.67
CA GLY A 271 -25.23 -1.13 9.47
C GLY A 271 -25.11 0.37 9.78
N LYS A 272 -23.97 0.86 10.29
CA LYS A 272 -23.75 2.30 10.47
C LYS A 272 -23.29 2.94 9.17
N GLU A 273 -23.76 4.15 8.92
CA GLU A 273 -23.41 4.93 7.73
C GLU A 273 -22.14 5.75 7.93
N TYR A 274 -21.23 5.68 6.97
CA TYR A 274 -19.99 6.44 6.91
C TYR A 274 -19.88 7.22 5.60
N PRO A 275 -19.30 8.44 5.60
CA PRO A 275 -19.04 9.15 4.37
C PRO A 275 -18.05 8.38 3.49
N VAL A 276 -18.20 8.53 2.18
CA VAL A 276 -17.21 8.05 1.21
C VAL A 276 -16.78 9.20 0.32
N GLN A 277 -15.47 9.39 0.21
CA GLN A 277 -14.88 10.33 -0.73
C GLN A 277 -14.46 9.58 -1.99
N LYS A 278 -14.83 10.14 -3.14
CA LYS A 278 -14.35 9.70 -4.44
C LYS A 278 -13.36 10.73 -4.96
N SER A 279 -12.08 10.40 -4.95
CA SER A 279 -11.03 11.23 -5.55
C SER A 279 -10.68 10.72 -6.95
N VAL A 280 -10.42 11.62 -7.89
CA VAL A 280 -9.89 11.28 -9.23
C VAL A 280 -8.40 11.63 -9.31
N THR A 281 -7.83 12.18 -8.24
CA THR A 281 -6.50 12.79 -8.22
C THR A 281 -5.62 12.13 -7.17
N ILE A 282 -4.49 11.59 -7.61
CA ILE A 282 -3.31 11.38 -6.76
C ILE A 282 -2.62 12.74 -6.75
N LEU A 283 -2.46 13.37 -5.58
CA LEU A 283 -1.91 14.72 -5.51
C LEU A 283 -0.41 14.67 -5.20
N SER A 284 0.41 15.10 -6.15
CA SER A 284 1.81 15.43 -5.90
C SER A 284 1.91 16.92 -5.53
N SER A 285 1.67 17.30 -4.27
CA SER A 285 1.74 18.71 -3.83
C SER A 285 3.02 19.08 -3.08
N ILE A 286 3.31 20.38 -3.05
CA ILE A 286 4.41 21.03 -2.32
C ILE A 286 4.00 21.18 -0.86
N VAL A 287 4.79 20.66 0.08
CA VAL A 287 4.76 21.18 1.45
C VAL A 287 5.63 22.43 1.44
N PRO A 288 5.08 23.65 1.60
CA PRO A 288 5.91 24.77 1.97
C PRO A 288 6.37 24.52 3.40
N ILE A 289 7.68 24.38 3.59
CA ILE A 289 8.27 24.51 4.92
C ILE A 289 7.80 25.85 5.46
N LYS A 290 7.00 25.86 6.51
CA LYS A 290 6.82 27.05 7.34
C LYS A 290 8.23 27.50 7.71
N LYS A 291 8.69 28.62 7.15
CA LYS A 291 9.91 29.26 7.59
C LYS A 291 9.74 29.47 9.10
N ILE A 292 10.48 28.72 9.89
CA ILE A 292 10.72 29.08 11.28
C ILE A 292 11.48 30.41 11.17
N GLN A 293 10.79 31.51 11.49
CA GLN A 293 11.46 32.78 11.66
C GLN A 293 12.31 32.67 12.93
N PRO A 294 13.60 33.02 12.89
CA PRO A 294 14.42 33.12 14.09
C PRO A 294 14.06 34.41 14.82
N GLU A 295 13.07 34.33 15.71
CA GLU A 295 12.80 35.27 16.81
C GLU A 295 12.59 34.35 18.03
N GLU A 296 13.28 34.39 19.17
CA GLU A 296 14.18 35.34 19.80
C GLU A 296 15.30 34.51 20.49
N ILE A 297 16.56 34.70 20.11
CA ILE A 297 17.69 34.45 21.02
C ILE A 297 18.23 35.83 21.35
N GLU A 298 17.63 36.48 22.33
CA GLU A 298 18.35 37.48 23.12
C GLU A 298 17.73 37.64 24.50
N ARG A 299 18.61 37.75 25.50
CA ARG A 299 18.39 38.02 26.93
C ARG A 299 18.03 36.85 27.83
N LYS A 300 19.05 36.05 28.15
CA LYS A 300 19.53 35.94 29.54
C LYS A 300 21.03 35.64 29.54
N GLU A 301 21.85 36.69 29.60
CA GLU A 301 23.16 36.68 30.26
C GLU A 301 23.72 38.11 30.27
N ASN A 302 23.52 38.76 31.42
CA ASN A 302 24.22 39.88 32.07
C ASN A 302 23.23 40.79 32.79
#